data_AF-A0A928H6W6-F1
#
_entry.id   AF-A0A928H6W6-F1
#
_cell.length_a   1.000
_cell.length_b   1.000
_cell.length_c   1.000
_cell.angle_alpha   90.00
_cell.angle_beta   90.00
_cell.angle_gamma   90.00
#
_symmetry.space_group_name_H-M   'P 1'
#
loop_
_entity.id
_entity.type
_entity.pdbx_description
1 polymer ?
#
loop_
_entity_poly.entity_id
_entity_poly.type
_entity_poly.pdbx_seq_one_letter_code
_entity_poly.pdbx_strand_id
1 'polypeptide(L)' 'GILHRLRKENPGKIFHPVSEEIVCSDMKKITLENLAGCLREMKHEVAVPEEISTRAKRAIDAMLAI' A
#
# COMPACT_ATOMS: atom_id res chain seq x y z
N GLY A 1 -10.32 -1.53 1.29
CA GLY A 1 -9.75 -2.39 0.23
C GLY A 1 -10.16 -1.84 -1.12
N ILE A 2 -9.89 -2.56 -2.20
CA ILE A 2 -10.11 -2.07 -3.57
C ILE A 2 -11.57 -1.65 -3.85
N LEU A 3 -12.55 -2.41 -3.35
CA LEU A 3 -13.98 -2.11 -3.56
C LEU A 3 -14.40 -0.75 -3.00
N HIS A 4 -13.83 -0.31 -1.87
CA HIS A 4 -14.10 1.02 -1.32
C HIS A 4 -13.65 2.12 -2.28
N ARG A 5 -12.44 1.99 -2.84
CA ARG A 5 -11.89 2.95 -3.81
C ARG A 5 -12.69 2.97 -5.10
N LEU A 6 -13.02 1.80 -5.64
CA LEU A 6 -13.82 1.65 -6.85
C LEU A 6 -15.19 2.32 -6.75
N ARG A 7 -15.91 2.11 -5.64
CA ARG A 7 -17.20 2.75 -5.36
C ARG A 7 -17.07 4.28 -5.23
N LYS A 8 -16.00 4.76 -4.58
CA LYS A 8 -15.73 6.19 -4.44
C LYS A 8 -15.45 6.87 -5.78
N GLU A 9 -14.65 6.23 -6.64
CA GLU A 9 -14.26 6.78 -7.94
C GLU A 9 -15.33 6.59 -9.02
N ASN A 10 -16.26 5.64 -8.84
CA ASN A 10 -17.31 5.32 -9.81
C ASN A 10 -18.69 5.21 -9.12
N PRO A 11 -19.27 6.32 -8.63
CA PRO A 11 -20.49 6.28 -7.80
C PRO A 11 -21.73 5.75 -8.55
N GLY A 12 -21.75 5.81 -9.88
CA GLY A 12 -22.85 5.27 -10.69
C GLY A 12 -22.78 3.77 -10.99
N LYS A 13 -21.77 3.05 -10.47
CA LYS A 13 -21.58 1.62 -10.72
C LYS A 13 -21.74 0.81 -9.44
N ILE A 14 -22.27 -0.41 -9.60
CA ILE A 14 -22.37 -1.39 -8.52
C ILE A 14 -21.23 -2.39 -8.67
N PHE A 15 -20.47 -2.59 -7.59
CA PHE A 15 -19.34 -3.52 -7.55
C PHE A 15 -19.67 -4.72 -6.67
N HIS A 16 -19.64 -5.91 -7.28
CA HIS A 16 -19.90 -7.19 -6.63
C HIS A 16 -18.57 -7.88 -6.28
N PRO A 17 -18.29 -8.18 -5.00
CA PRO A 17 -17.14 -8.99 -4.63
C PRO A 17 -17.29 -10.43 -5.15
N VAL A 18 -16.16 -11.07 -5.49
CA VAL A 18 -16.14 -12.53 -5.74
C VAL A 18 -16.31 -13.31 -4.44
N SER A 19 -15.74 -12.80 -3.34
CA SER A 19 -15.94 -13.30 -1.98
C SER A 19 -15.67 -12.18 -0.98
N GLU A 20 -16.35 -12.22 0.16
CA GLU A 20 -16.12 -11.29 1.28
C GLU A 20 -14.87 -11.65 2.10
N GLU A 21 -14.37 -12.88 1.94
CA GLU A 21 -13.22 -13.41 2.70
C GLU A 21 -11.86 -12.98 2.12
N ILE A 22 -11.84 -12.31 0.95
CA ILE A 22 -10.60 -11.86 0.30
C ILE A 22 -10.06 -10.62 1.03
N VAL A 23 -9.43 -10.88 2.18
CA VAL A 23 -8.83 -9.88 3.06
C VAL A 23 -7.37 -10.25 3.31
N CYS A 24 -6.45 -9.36 2.95
CA CYS A 24 -5.04 -9.50 3.31
C CYS A 24 -4.83 -9.06 4.77
N SER A 25 -4.49 -9.99 5.64
CA SER A 25 -4.23 -9.73 7.06
C SER A 25 -3.09 -8.73 7.28
N ASP A 26 -2.02 -8.81 6.48
CA ASP A 26 -0.88 -7.88 6.58
C ASP A 26 -1.27 -6.44 6.23
N MET A 27 -2.09 -6.23 5.20
CA MET A 27 -2.60 -4.90 4.88
C MET A 27 -3.48 -4.31 6.00
N LYS A 28 -4.08 -5.16 6.83
CA LYS A 28 -4.94 -4.76 7.95
C LYS A 28 -4.19 -4.48 9.24
N LYS A 29 -2.87 -4.67 9.27
CA LYS A 29 -2.03 -4.24 10.39
C LYS A 29 -1.94 -2.72 10.51
N ILE A 30 -2.17 -1.97 9.43
CA ILE A 30 -2.18 -0.50 9.46
C ILE A 30 -3.55 -0.01 9.93
N THR A 31 -3.59 0.75 11.03
CA THR A 31 -4.81 1.34 11.62
C THR A 31 -4.64 2.85 11.76
N LEU A 32 -5.73 3.57 12.05
CA LEU A 32 -5.64 5.03 12.24
C LEU A 32 -4.84 5.39 13.51
N GLU A 33 -4.95 4.57 14.54
CA GLU A 33 -4.29 4.75 15.84
C GLU A 33 -2.77 4.58 15.69
N ASN A 34 -2.33 3.50 15.05
CA ASN A 34 -0.89 3.26 14.87
C ASN A 34 -0.27 4.20 13.82
N LEU A 35 -1.04 4.62 12.81
CA LEU A 35 -0.61 5.66 11.88
C LEU A 35 -0.40 7.00 12.59
N ALA A 36 -1.33 7.40 13.46
CA ALA A 36 -1.18 8.61 14.27
C ALA A 36 0.03 8.52 15.21
N GLY A 37 0.27 7.35 15.81
CA GLY A 37 1.48 7.09 16.61
C GLY A 37 2.77 7.21 15.78
N CYS A 38 2.80 6.55 14.62
CA CYS A 38 3.90 6.58 13.65
C CYS A 38 4.31 8.02 13.28
N LEU A 39 3.33 8.88 12.99
CA LEU A 39 3.58 10.28 12.62
C LEU A 39 4.06 11.13 13.80
N ARG A 40 3.56 10.89 15.01
CA ARG A 40 3.99 11.64 16.21
C ARG A 40 5.40 11.27 16.65
N GLU A 41 5.75 9.99 16.55
CA GLU A 41 7.03 9.46 17.01
C GLU A 41 8.10 9.40 15.92
N MET A 42 7.75 9.68 14.65
CA MET A 42 8.63 9.51 13.50
C MET A 42 9.23 8.09 13.39
N LYS A 43 8.40 7.08 13.68
CA LYS A 43 8.73 5.65 13.55
C LYS A 43 7.74 4.99 12.60
N HIS A 44 8.05 3.93 11.88
CA HIS A 44 9.25 3.09 11.92
C HIS A 44 10.09 3.36 10.67
N GLU A 45 11.23 4.01 10.82
CA GLU A 45 12.10 4.31 9.68
C GLU A 45 12.47 3.03 8.92
N VAL A 46 12.25 3.04 7.61
CA VAL A 46 12.59 1.93 6.73
C VAL A 46 13.93 2.24 6.08
N ALA A 47 14.96 1.47 6.44
CA ALA A 47 16.28 1.53 5.83
C ALA A 47 16.55 0.26 5.01
N VAL A 48 17.20 0.44 3.85
CA VAL A 48 17.62 -0.67 2.98
C VAL A 48 19.13 -0.52 2.74
N PRO A 49 19.94 -1.59 2.90
CA PRO A 49 21.36 -1.55 2.61
C PRO A 49 21.65 -1.01 1.20
N GLU A 50 22.66 -0.17 1.06
CA GLU A 50 22.96 0.58 -0.17
C GLU A 50 23.17 -0.34 -1.39
N GLU A 51 23.86 -1.46 -1.20
CA GLU A 51 24.07 -2.44 -2.28
C GLU A 51 22.74 -3.00 -2.82
N ILE A 52 21.79 -3.27 -1.92
CA ILE A 52 20.47 -3.81 -2.27
C ILE A 52 19.62 -2.71 -2.92
N SER A 53 19.57 -1.52 -2.32
CA SER A 53 18.74 -0.42 -2.82
C SER A 53 19.20 0.03 -4.21
N THR A 54 20.51 0.07 -4.46
CA THR A 54 21.08 0.44 -5.77
C THR A 54 20.66 -0.54 -6.86
N ARG A 55 20.71 -1.86 -6.58
CA ARG A 55 20.33 -2.90 -7.55
C ARG A 55 18.82 -2.89 -7.80
N ALA A 56 18.02 -2.79 -6.75
CA ALA A 56 16.55 -2.70 -6.87
C ALA A 56 16.13 -1.45 -7.64
N LYS A 57 16.76 -0.31 -7.34
CA LYS A 57 16.49 0.97 -8.02
C LYS A 57 16.72 0.89 -9.52
N ARG A 58 17.79 0.24 -9.99
CA ARG A 58 18.03 0.06 -11.44
C ARG A 58 16.87 -0.65 -12.15
N ALA A 59 16.31 -1.69 -11.53
CA ALA A 59 15.17 -2.41 -12.10
C ALA A 59 13.91 -1.54 -12.14
N ILE A 60 13.66 -0.77 -11.07
CA ILE A 60 12.52 0.15 -10.98
C ILE A 60 12.66 1.29 -11.98
N ASP A 61 13.85 1.88 -12.11
CA ASP A 61 14.12 2.97 -13.04
C ASP A 61 13.92 2.49 -14.50
N ALA A 62 14.38 1.28 -14.84
CA ALA A 62 14.15 0.69 -16.16
C ALA A 62 12.65 0.42 -16.45
N MET A 63 11.88 0.01 -15.43
CA MET A 63 10.43 -0.16 -15.56
C MET A 63 9.71 1.15 -15.86
N LEU A 64 10.22 2.27 -15.34
CA LEU A 64 9.61 3.60 -15.48
C LEU A 64 10.12 4.40 -16.69
N ALA A 65 11.18 3.96 -17.36
CA ALA A 65 11.85 4.68 -18.46
C ALA A 65 11.08 4.70 -19.80
N ILE A 66 9.74 4.66 -19.75
CA ILE A 66 8.85 4.75 -20.91
C ILE A 66 8.86 6.18 -21.47
#